data_AF-A0A2T2VY44-F1
#
_entry.id   AF-A0A2T2VY44-F1
#
_cell.length_a   1.000
_cell.length_b   1.000
_cell.length_c   1.000
_cell.angle_alpha   90.00
_cell.angle_beta   90.00
_cell.angle_gamma   90.00
#
_symmetry.space_group_name_H-M   'P 1'
#
loop_
_entity.id
_entity.type
_entity.pdbx_description
1 polymer ?
#
loop_
_entity_poly.entity_id
_entity_poly.type
_entity_poly.pdbx_seq_one_letter_code
_entity_poly.pdbx_strand_id
1 'polypeptide(L)'
;MIQPIGVKAIYGLALQGDRLLAVDPFRGYLLRLDPKTDQLEILNASEAEAFYGATGVACWQDQLWFCRDHTVYTTALDDLQPAPVLTLPYPADGVAVW
;
A
#
# COMPACT_ATOMS: atom_id res chain seq x y z
N MET A 1 5.96 19.80 -14.64
CA MET A 1 6.61 19.96 -13.32
C MET A 1 7.40 18.70 -13.05
N ILE A 2 8.72 18.79 -12.81
CA ILE A 2 9.54 17.62 -12.45
C ILE A 2 9.57 17.56 -10.92
N GLN A 3 9.10 16.47 -10.34
CA GLN A 3 9.24 16.20 -8.90
C GLN A 3 10.26 15.08 -8.71
N PRO A 4 11.20 15.18 -7.76
CA PRO A 4 12.08 14.07 -7.43
C PRO A 4 11.23 12.88 -6.95
N ILE A 5 11.44 11.71 -7.56
CA ILE A 5 10.85 10.46 -7.10
C ILE A 5 11.54 10.09 -5.79
N GLY A 6 10.78 10.03 -4.70
CA GLY A 6 11.29 9.68 -3.38
C GLY A 6 10.14 9.41 -2.43
N VAL A 7 10.37 8.60 -1.40
CA VAL A 7 9.36 8.29 -0.38
C VAL A 7 9.35 9.40 0.66
N LYS A 8 8.17 9.90 1.02
CA LYS A 8 7.97 10.91 2.06
C LYS A 8 7.70 10.30 3.43
N ALA A 9 6.97 9.19 3.48
CA ALA A 9 6.69 8.46 4.71
C ALA A 9 6.46 6.97 4.41
N ILE A 10 6.62 6.13 5.44
CA ILE A 10 6.35 4.69 5.37
C ILE A 10 5.22 4.40 6.37
N TYR A 11 4.07 4.02 5.85
CA TYR A 11 2.87 3.61 6.59
C TYR A 11 2.51 2.18 6.20
N GLY A 12 1.94 1.43 7.15
CA GLY A 12 1.62 0.03 6.93
C GLY A 12 2.87 -0.84 6.73
N LEU A 13 2.85 -2.05 7.25
CA LEU A 13 3.93 -3.00 7.02
C LEU A 13 3.32 -4.40 6.92
N ALA A 14 3.52 -5.04 5.77
CA ALA A 14 3.10 -6.41 5.52
C ALA A 14 4.26 -7.23 4.94
N LEU A 15 4.28 -8.52 5.23
CA LEU A 15 5.26 -9.44 4.67
C LEU A 15 4.69 -10.08 3.39
N GLN A 16 5.46 -10.03 2.30
CA GLN A 16 5.19 -10.79 1.08
C GLN A 16 6.42 -11.64 0.77
N GLY A 17 6.35 -12.94 1.06
CA GLY A 17 7.52 -13.82 0.96
C GLY A 17 8.65 -13.36 1.89
N ASP A 18 9.77 -12.94 1.31
CA ASP A 18 10.94 -12.40 2.02
C ASP A 18 11.14 -10.88 1.82
N ARG A 19 10.08 -10.19 1.35
CA ARG A 19 10.04 -8.74 1.12
C ARG A 19 8.97 -8.08 1.98
N LEU A 20 9.17 -6.81 2.29
CA LEU A 20 8.18 -5.99 2.99
C LEU A 20 7.40 -5.15 1.99
N LEU A 21 6.10 -5.01 2.23
CA LEU A 21 5.22 -4.06 1.55
C LEU A 21 4.85 -2.94 2.51
N ALA A 22 4.83 -1.72 1.99
CA ALA A 22 4.41 -0.52 2.71
C ALA A 22 3.78 0.50 1.75
N VAL A 23 3.20 1.57 2.28
CA VAL A 23 2.65 2.67 1.50
C VAL A 23 3.19 4.03 1.92
N ASP A 24 3.28 4.95 0.96
CA ASP A 24 3.46 6.38 1.21
C ASP A 24 2.12 7.10 0.96
N PRO A 25 1.36 7.47 2.01
CA PRO A 25 0.05 8.11 1.83
C PRO A 25 0.12 9.45 1.11
N PHE A 26 1.26 10.15 1.16
CA PHE A 26 1.37 11.50 0.61
C PHE A 26 1.70 11.51 -0.88
N ARG A 27 2.18 10.38 -1.40
CA ARG A 27 2.48 10.20 -2.82
C ARG A 27 1.65 9.11 -3.47
N GLY A 28 0.93 8.34 -2.65
CA GLY A 28 0.20 7.16 -3.06
C GLY A 28 1.11 6.05 -3.57
N TYR A 29 2.36 5.97 -3.10
CA TYR A 29 3.25 4.91 -3.56
C TYR A 29 3.04 3.63 -2.76
N LEU A 30 2.87 2.51 -3.46
CA LEU A 30 3.04 1.16 -2.94
C LEU A 30 4.52 0.78 -3.07
N LEU A 31 5.12 0.42 -1.95
CA LEU A 31 6.55 0.23 -1.80
C LEU A 31 6.85 -1.24 -1.55
N ARG A 32 7.88 -1.76 -2.20
CA ARG A 32 8.52 -3.02 -1.86
C ARG A 32 9.91 -2.75 -1.30
N LEU A 33 10.19 -3.29 -0.12
CA LEU A 33 11.48 -3.17 0.55
C LEU A 33 12.13 -4.54 0.70
N ASP A 34 13.42 -4.60 0.41
CA ASP A 34 14.27 -5.74 0.78
C ASP A 34 14.96 -5.43 2.12
N PRO A 35 14.57 -6.09 3.22
CA PRO A 35 15.13 -5.81 4.55
C PRO A 35 16.61 -6.22 4.70
N LYS A 36 17.20 -6.90 3.71
CA LYS A 36 18.61 -7.33 3.73
C LYS A 36 19.54 -6.38 3.00
N THR A 37 19.01 -5.66 2.00
CA THR A 37 19.81 -4.81 1.09
C THR A 37 19.43 -3.34 1.15
N ASP A 38 18.39 -2.99 1.91
CA ASP A 38 17.76 -1.67 1.96
C ASP A 38 17.27 -1.18 0.59
N GLN A 39 17.13 -2.10 -0.38
CA GLN A 39 16.60 -1.77 -1.68
C GLN A 39 15.11 -1.46 -1.58
N LEU A 40 14.71 -0.35 -2.22
CA LEU A 40 13.33 0.12 -2.28
C LEU A 40 12.87 0.22 -3.73
N GLU A 41 11.66 -0.24 -3.99
CA GLU A 41 11.00 -0.20 -5.29
C GLU A 41 9.59 0.36 -5.17
N ILE A 42 9.17 1.19 -6.13
CA ILE A 42 7.79 1.69 -6.24
C ILE A 42 7.07 0.80 -7.24
N LEU A 43 6.00 0.13 -6.79
CA LEU A 43 5.28 -0.86 -7.59
C LEU A 43 4.18 -0.26 -8.47
N ASN A 44 3.69 0.94 -8.13
CA ASN A 44 2.45 1.50 -8.68
C ASN A 44 2.64 2.91 -9.27
N ALA A 45 3.77 3.14 -9.95
CA ALA A 45 4.13 4.49 -10.42
C ALA A 45 3.05 5.12 -11.35
N SER A 46 2.27 4.30 -12.05
CA SER A 46 1.19 4.73 -12.95
C SER A 46 -0.18 4.81 -12.25
N GLU A 47 -0.35 4.13 -11.13
CA GLU A 47 -1.60 3.96 -10.38
C GLU A 47 -1.56 4.63 -8.99
N ALA A 48 -0.56 5.48 -8.74
CA ALA A 48 -0.29 6.05 -7.42
C ALA A 48 -1.49 6.78 -6.81
N GLU A 49 -2.30 7.45 -7.64
CA GLU A 49 -3.50 8.16 -7.19
C GLU A 49 -4.49 7.25 -6.44
N ALA A 50 -4.60 5.98 -6.82
CA ALA A 50 -5.50 5.02 -6.18
C ALA A 50 -5.12 4.72 -4.72
N PHE A 51 -3.86 4.98 -4.34
CA PHE A 51 -3.31 4.72 -3.01
C PHE A 51 -3.06 6.00 -2.21
N TYR A 52 -3.42 7.18 -2.73
CA TYR A 52 -3.29 8.42 -1.97
C TYR A 52 -4.10 8.34 -0.67
N GLY A 53 -3.46 8.66 0.46
CA GLY A 53 -4.05 8.52 1.79
C GLY A 53 -4.13 7.08 2.33
N ALA A 54 -3.51 6.09 1.67
CA ALA A 54 -3.47 4.72 2.18
C ALA A 54 -2.64 4.61 3.46
N THR A 55 -3.15 3.88 4.46
CA THR A 55 -2.52 3.74 5.79
C THR A 55 -2.19 2.29 6.13
N GLY A 56 -3.11 1.58 6.78
CA GLY A 56 -2.96 0.17 7.12
C GLY A 56 -2.79 -0.68 5.86
N VAL A 57 -1.90 -1.66 5.90
CA VAL A 57 -1.63 -2.58 4.79
C VAL A 57 -1.55 -4.00 5.33
N ALA A 58 -2.13 -4.95 4.61
CA ALA A 58 -1.95 -6.38 4.81
C ALA A 58 -1.82 -7.09 3.46
N CYS A 59 -1.16 -8.25 3.46
CA CYS A 59 -0.95 -9.04 2.26
C CYS A 59 -1.17 -10.52 2.59
N TRP A 60 -1.83 -11.22 1.68
CA TRP A 60 -2.04 -12.66 1.74
C TRP A 60 -2.01 -13.18 0.31
N GLN A 61 -1.10 -14.11 0.04
CA GLN A 61 -0.78 -14.55 -1.32
C GLN A 61 -0.46 -13.31 -2.19
N ASP A 62 -1.08 -13.19 -3.35
CA ASP A 62 -0.87 -12.08 -4.30
C ASP A 62 -1.94 -10.97 -4.18
N GLN A 63 -2.68 -10.97 -3.07
CA GLN A 63 -3.73 -10.01 -2.81
C GLN A 63 -3.25 -9.01 -1.74
N LEU A 64 -3.46 -7.73 -2.02
CA LEU A 64 -3.14 -6.61 -1.15
C LEU A 64 -4.43 -6.03 -0.57
N TRP A 65 -4.45 -5.79 0.73
CA TRP A 65 -5.48 -5.02 1.41
C TRP A 65 -4.88 -3.76 1.99
N PHE A 66 -5.63 -2.68 1.92
CA PHE A 66 -5.23 -1.44 2.56
C PHE A 66 -6.42 -0.61 3.03
N CYS A 67 -6.18 0.24 4.01
CA CYS A 67 -7.16 1.20 4.49
C CYS A 67 -6.94 2.56 3.83
N ARG A 68 -8.03 3.26 3.51
CA ARG A 68 -8.03 4.66 3.09
C ARG A 68 -9.30 5.33 3.61
N ASP A 69 -9.12 6.41 4.35
CA ASP A 69 -10.18 7.11 5.08
C ASP A 69 -11.00 6.14 5.94
N HIS A 70 -12.22 5.84 5.53
CA HIS A 70 -13.16 4.98 6.25
C HIS A 70 -13.30 3.60 5.61
N THR A 71 -12.60 3.33 4.51
CA THR A 71 -12.86 2.17 3.66
C THR A 71 -11.62 1.28 3.57
N VAL A 72 -11.85 -0.03 3.66
CA VAL A 72 -10.86 -1.06 3.35
C VAL A 72 -11.02 -1.44 1.88
N TYR A 73 -9.92 -1.44 1.15
CA TYR A 73 -9.84 -1.82 -0.26
C TYR A 73 -9.02 -3.10 -0.41
N THR A 74 -9.22 -3.81 -1.52
CA THR A 74 -8.41 -4.95 -1.94
C THR A 74 -8.03 -4.82 -3.41
N THR A 75 -6.83 -5.28 -3.78
CA THR A 75 -6.38 -5.37 -5.19
C THR A 75 -5.37 -6.48 -5.37
N ALA A 76 -5.31 -7.08 -6.56
CA ALA A 76 -4.23 -8.01 -6.88
C ALA A 76 -2.92 -7.21 -7.04
N LEU A 77 -1.78 -7.79 -6.71
CA LEU A 77 -0.48 -7.11 -6.79
C LEU A 77 0.05 -6.98 -8.22
N ASP A 78 -0.41 -7.84 -9.14
CA ASP A 78 -0.09 -7.80 -10.56
C ASP A 78 -1.01 -6.88 -11.38
N ASP A 79 -2.21 -6.60 -10.85
CA ASP A 79 -3.18 -5.67 -11.42
C ASP A 79 -3.75 -4.76 -10.32
N LEU A 80 -3.10 -3.61 -10.12
CA LEU A 80 -3.38 -2.66 -9.04
C LEU A 80 -4.65 -1.81 -9.32
N GLN A 81 -5.80 -2.47 -9.33
CA GLN A 81 -7.15 -1.89 -9.43
C GLN A 81 -7.92 -2.06 -8.10
N PRO A 82 -7.77 -1.14 -7.12
CA PRO A 82 -8.42 -1.27 -5.82
C PRO A 82 -9.94 -1.28 -5.87
N ALA A 83 -10.53 -2.36 -5.34
CA ALA A 83 -11.97 -2.49 -5.13
C ALA A 83 -12.31 -2.31 -3.63
N PRO A 84 -13.36 -1.56 -3.28
CA PRO A 84 -13.79 -1.42 -1.88
C PRO A 84 -14.39 -2.73 -1.37
N VAL A 85 -14.06 -3.09 -0.12
CA VAL A 85 -14.55 -4.31 0.55
C VAL A 85 -15.55 -3.96 1.66
N LEU A 86 -15.20 -2.96 2.48
CA LEU A 86 -15.98 -2.57 3.65
C LEU A 86 -15.76 -1.08 3.94
N THR A 87 -16.82 -0.37 4.29
CA THR A 87 -16.75 1.01 4.80
C THR A 87 -17.21 1.05 6.25
N LEU A 88 -16.39 1.62 7.12
CA LEU A 88 -16.63 1.78 8.55
C LEU A 88 -17.25 3.15 8.85
N PRO A 89 -18.04 3.28 9.93
CA PRO A 89 -18.57 4.59 10.35
C PRO A 89 -17.48 5.48 10.98
N TYR A 90 -16.23 5.02 11.06
CA TYR A 90 -15.05 5.70 11.59
C TYR A 90 -13.83 5.42 10.71
N PRO A 91 -12.74 6.20 10.82
CA PRO A 91 -11.52 5.96 10.03
C PRO A 91 -10.95 4.55 10.23
N ALA A 92 -10.56 3.92 9.13
CA ALA A 92 -9.86 2.64 9.14
C ALA A 92 -8.35 2.91 9.14
N ASP A 93 -7.68 2.61 10.26
CA ASP A 93 -6.22 2.83 10.40
C ASP A 93 -5.39 1.56 10.17
N GLY A 94 -6.01 0.39 10.24
CA GLY A 94 -5.33 -0.91 10.15
C GLY A 94 -6.23 -1.99 9.56
N VAL A 95 -5.60 -2.97 8.92
CA VAL A 95 -6.24 -4.18 8.38
C VAL A 95 -5.33 -5.38 8.63
N ALA A 96 -5.91 -6.55 8.86
CA ALA A 96 -5.22 -7.81 8.99
C ALA A 96 -6.01 -8.90 8.27
N VAL A 97 -5.31 -9.83 7.63
CA VAL A 97 -5.86 -10.97 6.88
C VAL A 97 -5.04 -12.23 7.19
N TRP A 98 -5.63 -13.42 6.98
CA TRP A 98 -5.02 -14.73 7.27
C TRP A 98 -5.13 -15.68 6.08
#